data_AF-A0A6L3EV88-F1
#
_entry.id   AF-A0A6L3EV88-F1
#
_cell.length_a   1.000
_cell.length_b   1.000
_cell.length_c   1.000
_cell.angle_alpha   90.00
_cell.angle_beta   90.00
_cell.angle_gamma   90.00
#
_symmetry.space_group_name_H-M   'P 1'
#
loop_
_entity.id
_entity.type
_entity.pdbx_description
1 polymer ?
#
loop_
_entity_poly.entity_id
_entity_poly.type
_entity_poly.pdbx_seq_one_letter_code
_entity_poly.pdbx_strand_id
1 'polypeptide(L)'
;MTSPVLAFEVSKGQNPNDVSDFLADLQGMGIAIGTFDMALNSEFPACLDTLVIHGLANNLGLSGSYSIVDAERIKGWVEAGHGVMISGDWGTNKYPTQNVFQNFGYAQLGGVVEDVTDHDPAGPAISPYAWVIYQTDNFLPHPVLSNTNTLELQASGWFDSAANAIVKTDLDANPSDVPVVAAFEQGIGCAFLTADSNWYATDSGSGGYFKQDNAQIAQQAADWLLNCENLIIDTPPTPTPVTTPVSTPVSTSVSTSVSTSVPTSVPTPVSTPVPTPVPTLIPAPTIVNGLFLPMIMNNYCEGRGLDIILAIDSSLSMLDPTEPNGPTRLSAAQEAAVEFLSFLNFTLDQAGVVSFNNTAVLDHPFSTDKTSLKNTINGLDTDYDTRIDLAISISEQELTGSRHKLSNDPILILLSDGRPWGTTETAVYDAATHAKAAGITIYTIGLGENANQTILKGIATTSTNHYYYTPSTTELSAIYAKIAASLPCYGG
;
A
#
# COMPACT_ATOMS: atom_id res chain seq x y z
N MET A 1 -23.44 -8.69 6.44
CA MET A 1 -22.83 -8.43 5.11
C MET A 1 -21.39 -8.07 5.38
N THR A 2 -20.45 -8.78 4.78
CA THR A 2 -19.02 -8.46 4.84
C THR A 2 -18.81 -7.07 4.24
N SER A 3 -17.99 -6.24 4.88
CA SER A 3 -17.66 -4.93 4.32
C SER A 3 -16.91 -5.11 2.99
N PRO A 4 -17.12 -4.24 1.99
CA PRO A 4 -16.51 -4.40 0.68
C PRO A 4 -15.01 -4.10 0.74
N VAL A 5 -14.21 -5.01 0.20
CA VAL A 5 -12.75 -4.88 0.04
C VAL A 5 -12.41 -4.19 -1.29
N LEU A 6 -13.30 -4.32 -2.29
CA LEU A 6 -13.24 -3.57 -3.54
C LEU A 6 -14.51 -2.74 -3.70
N ALA A 7 -14.39 -1.46 -4.10
CA ALA A 7 -15.54 -0.60 -4.37
C ALA A 7 -15.49 0.05 -5.74
N PHE A 8 -16.66 0.08 -6.37
CA PHE A 8 -16.89 0.81 -7.61
C PHE A 8 -17.27 2.26 -7.30
N GLU A 9 -16.52 3.21 -7.84
CA GLU A 9 -16.76 4.64 -7.64
C GLU A 9 -18.01 5.09 -8.42
N VAL A 10 -18.93 5.82 -7.77
CA VAL A 10 -20.22 6.23 -8.39
C VAL A 10 -20.50 7.75 -8.34
N SER A 11 -19.63 8.56 -7.73
CA SER A 11 -19.91 9.99 -7.52
C SER A 11 -19.96 10.83 -8.81
N LYS A 12 -19.38 10.33 -9.90
CA LYS A 12 -19.38 10.99 -11.21
C LYS A 12 -20.34 10.33 -12.19
N GLY A 13 -21.37 9.66 -11.67
CA GLY A 13 -22.47 9.10 -12.46
C GLY A 13 -22.20 7.74 -13.07
N GLN A 14 -21.07 7.10 -12.75
CA GLN A 14 -20.81 5.72 -13.15
C GLN A 14 -21.93 4.79 -12.66
N ASN A 15 -22.31 3.82 -13.48
CA ASN A 15 -23.36 2.87 -13.16
C ASN A 15 -22.75 1.47 -13.02
N PRO A 16 -22.87 0.79 -11.85
CA PRO A 16 -22.38 -0.57 -11.68
C PRO A 16 -22.93 -1.57 -12.70
N ASN A 17 -24.10 -1.31 -13.29
CA ASN A 17 -24.66 -2.15 -14.35
C ASN A 17 -23.82 -2.12 -15.64
N ASP A 18 -23.05 -1.06 -15.87
CA ASP A 18 -22.17 -0.95 -17.04
C ASP A 18 -21.02 -1.96 -16.96
N VAL A 19 -20.70 -2.48 -15.76
CA VAL A 19 -19.62 -3.47 -15.50
C VAL A 19 -20.13 -4.69 -14.73
N SER A 20 -21.43 -4.99 -14.80
CA SER A 20 -22.07 -6.06 -14.03
C SER A 20 -21.45 -7.45 -14.22
N ASP A 21 -20.99 -7.80 -15.43
CA ASP A 21 -20.32 -9.08 -15.68
C ASP A 21 -18.98 -9.16 -14.91
N PHE A 22 -18.17 -8.10 -14.97
CA PHE A 22 -16.94 -7.98 -14.19
C PHE A 22 -17.18 -8.09 -12.68
N LEU A 23 -18.18 -7.36 -12.15
CA LEU A 23 -18.49 -7.42 -10.73
C LEU A 23 -19.01 -8.81 -10.32
N ALA A 24 -19.76 -9.50 -11.18
CA ALA A 24 -20.25 -10.85 -10.92
C ALA A 24 -19.11 -11.87 -10.85
N ASP A 25 -18.13 -11.79 -11.76
CA ASP A 25 -16.97 -12.69 -11.76
C ASP A 25 -16.08 -12.47 -10.52
N LEU A 26 -15.83 -11.21 -10.15
CA LEU A 26 -15.11 -10.89 -8.91
C LEU A 26 -15.86 -11.41 -7.66
N GLN A 27 -17.19 -11.31 -7.61
CA GLN A 27 -17.98 -11.92 -6.53
C GLN A 27 -17.86 -13.45 -6.54
N GLY A 28 -17.82 -14.07 -7.73
CA GLY A 28 -17.57 -15.50 -7.92
C GLY A 28 -16.19 -15.95 -7.40
N MET A 29 -15.20 -15.07 -7.46
CA MET A 29 -13.87 -15.27 -6.85
C MET A 29 -13.86 -15.09 -5.32
N GLY A 30 -14.99 -14.71 -4.72
CA GLY A 30 -15.12 -14.47 -3.28
C GLY A 30 -14.72 -13.06 -2.82
N ILE A 31 -14.51 -12.13 -3.77
CA ILE A 31 -14.17 -10.74 -3.45
C ILE A 31 -15.44 -10.01 -2.97
N ALA A 32 -15.35 -9.35 -1.82
CA ALA A 32 -16.45 -8.53 -1.31
C ALA A 32 -16.49 -7.19 -2.05
N ILE A 33 -17.54 -6.97 -2.84
CA ILE A 33 -17.69 -5.79 -3.70
C ILE A 33 -18.78 -4.86 -3.18
N GLY A 34 -18.53 -3.55 -3.24
CA GLY A 34 -19.50 -2.51 -2.95
C GLY A 34 -19.41 -1.34 -3.92
N THR A 35 -20.12 -0.27 -3.58
CA THR A 35 -20.03 1.02 -4.27
C THR A 35 -19.50 2.08 -3.31
N PHE A 36 -18.75 3.04 -3.83
CA PHE A 36 -18.25 4.17 -3.07
C PHE A 36 -18.60 5.49 -3.76
N ASP A 37 -19.22 6.40 -3.02
CA ASP A 37 -19.52 7.75 -3.51
C ASP A 37 -18.54 8.74 -2.88
N MET A 38 -17.56 9.18 -3.65
CA MET A 38 -16.56 10.15 -3.19
C MET A 38 -17.15 11.54 -2.86
N ALA A 39 -18.28 11.92 -3.45
CA ALA A 39 -18.91 13.22 -3.19
C ALA A 39 -19.65 13.23 -1.85
N LEU A 40 -20.11 12.07 -1.38
CA LEU A 40 -20.82 11.93 -0.09
C LEU A 40 -19.90 11.55 1.07
N ASN A 41 -18.69 11.07 0.81
CA ASN A 41 -17.79 10.56 1.82
C ASN A 41 -16.47 11.33 1.82
N SER A 42 -16.11 11.95 2.95
CA SER A 42 -14.85 12.69 3.10
C SER A 42 -13.62 11.78 3.26
N GLU A 43 -13.82 10.52 3.64
CA GLU A 43 -12.75 9.53 3.88
C GLU A 43 -13.09 8.20 3.20
N PHE A 44 -12.06 7.41 2.87
CA PHE A 44 -12.25 6.04 2.38
C PHE A 44 -12.54 5.11 3.57
N PRO A 45 -13.48 4.15 3.47
CA PRO A 45 -13.72 3.17 4.53
C PRO A 45 -12.47 2.34 4.81
N ALA A 46 -12.18 2.06 6.08
CA ALA A 46 -10.98 1.30 6.48
C ALA A 46 -10.92 -0.15 5.96
N CYS A 47 -12.06 -0.68 5.49
CA CYS A 47 -12.17 -2.02 4.90
C CYS A 47 -12.02 -2.02 3.38
N LEU A 48 -12.00 -0.84 2.75
CA LEU A 48 -11.83 -0.71 1.33
C LEU A 48 -10.33 -0.75 1.02
N ASP A 49 -9.93 -1.69 0.17
CA ASP A 49 -8.54 -1.86 -0.27
C ASP A 49 -8.33 -1.50 -1.74
N THR A 50 -9.36 -1.63 -2.58
CA THR A 50 -9.26 -1.27 -4.00
C THR A 50 -10.43 -0.42 -4.48
N LEU A 51 -10.13 0.68 -5.18
CA LEU A 51 -11.13 1.53 -5.81
C LEU A 51 -11.11 1.34 -7.33
N VAL A 52 -12.27 1.12 -7.94
CA VAL A 52 -12.43 1.06 -9.40
C VAL A 52 -13.12 2.33 -9.89
N ILE A 53 -12.42 3.08 -10.74
CA ILE A 53 -12.92 4.28 -11.42
C ILE A 53 -13.15 3.92 -12.89
N HIS A 54 -14.43 3.79 -13.26
CA HIS A 54 -14.83 3.56 -14.64
C HIS A 54 -15.00 4.87 -15.40
N GLY A 55 -14.36 4.99 -16.57
CA GLY A 55 -14.29 6.22 -17.38
C GLY A 55 -15.57 6.59 -18.13
N LEU A 56 -16.55 5.68 -18.21
CA LEU A 56 -17.81 5.88 -18.93
C LEU A 56 -19.02 5.70 -18.01
N ALA A 57 -20.16 6.33 -18.34
CA ALA A 57 -21.44 6.07 -17.70
C ALA A 57 -22.54 6.00 -18.75
N ASN A 58 -23.21 4.84 -18.87
CA ASN A 58 -24.36 4.60 -19.75
C ASN A 58 -24.19 5.12 -21.20
N ASN A 59 -22.99 5.04 -21.80
CA ASN A 59 -22.64 5.60 -23.12
C ASN A 59 -22.72 7.14 -23.27
N LEU A 60 -22.81 7.89 -22.18
CA LEU A 60 -22.95 9.35 -22.18
C LEU A 60 -21.77 10.10 -21.53
N GLY A 61 -20.71 9.39 -21.14
CA GLY A 61 -19.61 9.93 -20.36
C GLY A 61 -19.98 10.17 -18.89
N LEU A 62 -18.99 10.50 -18.07
CA LEU A 62 -19.22 10.85 -16.66
C LEU A 62 -20.03 12.15 -16.51
N SER A 63 -20.86 12.23 -15.48
CA SER A 63 -21.70 13.38 -15.15
C SER A 63 -20.91 14.60 -14.65
N GLY A 64 -19.64 14.40 -14.28
CA GLY A 64 -18.72 15.45 -13.86
C GLY A 64 -17.27 14.98 -13.82
N SER A 65 -16.36 15.94 -13.72
CA SER A 65 -14.92 15.66 -13.60
C SER A 65 -14.49 15.40 -12.16
N TYR A 66 -13.43 14.63 -11.99
CA TYR A 66 -12.65 14.60 -10.76
C TYR A 66 -11.87 15.90 -10.63
N SER A 67 -12.00 16.56 -9.48
CA SER A 67 -11.20 17.75 -9.17
C SER A 67 -9.74 17.38 -8.88
N ILE A 68 -8.86 18.37 -8.82
CA ILE A 68 -7.47 18.17 -8.35
C ILE A 68 -7.47 17.59 -6.93
N VAL A 69 -8.38 18.07 -6.06
CA VAL A 69 -8.53 17.59 -4.68
C VAL A 69 -8.98 16.13 -4.64
N ASP A 70 -9.93 15.74 -5.51
CA ASP A 70 -10.38 14.34 -5.61
C ASP A 70 -9.19 13.45 -6.01
N ALA A 71 -8.40 13.89 -6.99
CA ALA A 71 -7.28 13.14 -7.52
C ALA A 71 -6.10 13.06 -6.54
N GLU A 72 -5.78 14.13 -5.81
CA GLU A 72 -4.78 14.12 -4.71
C GLU A 72 -5.21 13.16 -3.60
N ARG A 73 -6.50 13.14 -3.26
CA ARG A 73 -7.05 12.23 -2.26
C ARG A 73 -6.93 10.76 -2.70
N ILE A 74 -7.27 10.45 -3.96
CA ILE A 74 -7.08 9.11 -4.52
C ILE A 74 -5.60 8.71 -4.47
N LYS A 75 -4.71 9.59 -4.93
CA LYS A 75 -3.27 9.32 -4.94
C LYS A 75 -2.70 9.09 -3.55
N GLY A 76 -3.05 9.94 -2.57
CA GLY A 76 -2.58 9.77 -1.20
C GLY A 76 -3.08 8.49 -0.54
N TRP A 77 -4.30 8.04 -0.90
CA TRP A 77 -4.84 6.77 -0.47
C TRP A 77 -4.09 5.58 -1.11
N VAL A 78 -3.82 5.63 -2.41
CA VAL A 78 -2.99 4.60 -3.08
C VAL A 78 -1.58 4.56 -2.50
N GLU A 79 -0.96 5.72 -2.25
CA GLU A 79 0.36 5.81 -1.62
C GLU A 79 0.40 5.23 -0.20
N ALA A 80 -0.77 5.09 0.45
CA ALA A 80 -0.92 4.48 1.76
C ALA A 80 -1.12 2.96 1.73
N GLY A 81 -1.07 2.29 0.55
CA GLY A 81 -1.05 0.82 0.45
C GLY A 81 -2.21 0.25 -0.36
N HIS A 82 -3.10 1.10 -0.85
CA HIS A 82 -4.33 0.66 -1.50
C HIS A 82 -4.19 0.57 -3.03
N GLY A 83 -5.08 -0.19 -3.66
CA GLY A 83 -5.14 -0.37 -5.10
C GLY A 83 -6.09 0.62 -5.78
N VAL A 84 -5.74 1.10 -6.97
CA VAL A 84 -6.70 1.79 -7.85
C VAL A 84 -6.69 1.23 -9.27
N MET A 85 -7.87 0.96 -9.80
CA MET A 85 -8.09 0.67 -11.22
C MET A 85 -8.76 1.88 -11.85
N ILE A 86 -8.13 2.49 -12.85
CA ILE A 86 -8.64 3.69 -13.51
C ILE A 86 -8.73 3.43 -15.00
N SER A 87 -9.94 3.53 -15.54
CA SER A 87 -10.13 3.57 -16.98
C SER A 87 -10.46 4.97 -17.47
N GLY A 88 -9.85 5.32 -18.58
CA GLY A 88 -10.15 6.49 -19.37
C GLY A 88 -11.19 6.18 -20.44
N ASP A 89 -11.41 7.17 -21.30
CA ASP A 89 -12.21 7.01 -22.51
C ASP A 89 -11.55 7.89 -23.59
N TRP A 90 -12.06 7.93 -24.80
CA TRP A 90 -11.46 8.69 -25.90
C TRP A 90 -12.19 10.02 -26.15
N GLY A 91 -11.70 10.77 -27.14
CA GLY A 91 -12.34 12.02 -27.54
C GLY A 91 -12.50 13.03 -26.39
N THR A 92 -13.71 13.51 -26.16
CA THR A 92 -14.05 14.43 -25.06
C THR A 92 -14.33 13.71 -23.74
N ASN A 93 -14.59 12.41 -23.77
CA ASN A 93 -14.95 11.64 -22.57
C ASN A 93 -13.75 11.32 -21.67
N LYS A 94 -12.53 11.55 -22.14
CA LYS A 94 -11.32 11.46 -21.30
C LYS A 94 -11.20 12.57 -20.24
N TYR A 95 -11.78 13.73 -20.50
CA TYR A 95 -11.54 14.91 -19.64
C TYR A 95 -11.97 14.73 -18.17
N PRO A 96 -13.08 14.04 -17.87
CA PRO A 96 -13.47 13.74 -16.50
C PRO A 96 -12.42 13.04 -15.62
N THR A 97 -11.63 12.10 -16.16
CA THR A 97 -10.61 11.34 -15.41
C THR A 97 -9.20 11.91 -15.53
N GLN A 98 -9.01 12.94 -16.38
CA GLN A 98 -7.70 13.53 -16.67
C GLN A 98 -6.89 13.95 -15.43
N ASN A 99 -7.54 14.58 -14.44
CA ASN A 99 -6.86 15.02 -13.22
C ASN A 99 -6.37 13.84 -12.38
N VAL A 100 -7.07 12.69 -12.44
CA VAL A 100 -6.65 11.47 -11.76
C VAL A 100 -5.40 10.92 -12.45
N PHE A 101 -5.44 10.74 -13.78
CA PHE A 101 -4.27 10.29 -14.55
C PHE A 101 -3.05 11.19 -14.33
N GLN A 102 -3.24 12.52 -14.35
CA GLN A 102 -2.14 13.48 -14.17
C GLN A 102 -1.48 13.38 -12.81
N ASN A 103 -2.26 13.07 -11.77
CA ASN A 103 -1.73 12.84 -10.43
C ASN A 103 -0.83 11.60 -10.36
N PHE A 104 -1.10 10.60 -11.21
CA PHE A 104 -0.24 9.43 -11.39
C PHE A 104 0.89 9.64 -12.41
N GLY A 105 1.07 10.84 -12.95
CA GLY A 105 2.14 11.17 -13.89
C GLY A 105 1.83 10.85 -15.35
N TYR A 106 0.55 10.65 -15.71
CA TYR A 106 0.12 10.39 -17.08
C TYR A 106 -0.86 11.46 -17.56
N ALA A 107 -0.71 11.90 -18.80
CA ALA A 107 -1.78 12.54 -19.54
C ALA A 107 -2.36 11.56 -20.55
N GLN A 108 -3.65 11.27 -20.43
CA GLN A 108 -4.36 10.60 -21.51
C GLN A 108 -4.51 11.57 -22.70
N LEU A 109 -3.92 11.19 -23.82
CA LEU A 109 -3.98 11.93 -25.07
C LEU A 109 -5.22 11.49 -25.86
N GLY A 110 -5.65 12.38 -26.77
CA GLY A 110 -6.88 12.17 -27.55
C GLY A 110 -6.62 11.60 -28.93
N GLY A 111 -7.64 10.93 -29.47
CA GLY A 111 -7.65 10.29 -30.78
C GLY A 111 -8.43 8.97 -30.67
N VAL A 112 -8.30 8.13 -31.68
CA VAL A 112 -8.64 6.70 -31.64
C VAL A 112 -7.39 5.98 -32.13
N VAL A 113 -6.89 4.99 -31.40
CA VAL A 113 -5.86 4.10 -31.92
C VAL A 113 -6.46 3.36 -33.12
N GLU A 114 -5.80 3.49 -34.27
CA GLU A 114 -6.16 2.80 -35.50
C GLU A 114 -5.07 1.78 -35.83
N ASP A 115 -5.46 0.52 -35.94
CA ASP A 115 -4.59 -0.57 -36.35
C ASP A 115 -5.22 -1.33 -37.50
N VAL A 116 -4.49 -1.51 -38.60
CA VAL A 116 -5.02 -2.18 -39.80
C VAL A 116 -4.75 -3.68 -39.81
N THR A 117 -3.70 -4.15 -39.15
CA THR A 117 -3.32 -5.56 -39.10
C THR A 117 -4.09 -6.29 -38.00
N ASP A 118 -4.34 -5.61 -36.89
CA ASP A 118 -4.88 -6.22 -35.67
C ASP A 118 -6.25 -5.67 -35.27
N HIS A 119 -7.00 -5.14 -36.23
CA HIS A 119 -8.42 -4.81 -36.01
C HIS A 119 -9.28 -6.06 -35.79
N ASP A 120 -10.34 -5.93 -34.96
CA ASP A 120 -11.38 -6.95 -34.86
C ASP A 120 -12.15 -7.07 -36.19
N PRO A 121 -12.08 -8.20 -36.91
CA PRO A 121 -12.77 -8.37 -38.19
C PRO A 121 -14.31 -8.47 -38.02
N ALA A 122 -14.80 -8.74 -36.82
CA ALA A 122 -16.23 -8.71 -36.48
C ALA A 122 -16.71 -7.31 -36.06
N GLY A 123 -15.78 -6.40 -35.76
CA GLY A 123 -16.02 -5.01 -35.39
C GLY A 123 -16.14 -4.08 -36.59
N PRO A 124 -16.47 -2.79 -36.36
CA PRO A 124 -16.43 -1.78 -37.42
C PRO A 124 -14.99 -1.62 -37.94
N ALA A 125 -14.83 -1.79 -39.26
CA ALA A 125 -13.53 -1.97 -39.90
C ALA A 125 -12.52 -0.84 -39.60
N ILE A 126 -12.95 0.43 -39.53
CA ILE A 126 -12.16 1.58 -39.07
C ILE A 126 -13.14 2.70 -38.61
N SER A 127 -12.85 3.33 -37.47
CA SER A 127 -13.47 4.58 -36.95
C SER A 127 -14.92 4.55 -36.43
N PRO A 128 -15.29 5.44 -35.48
CA PRO A 128 -14.56 5.75 -34.26
C PRO A 128 -14.80 4.69 -33.17
N TYR A 129 -15.48 3.58 -33.49
CA TYR A 129 -15.85 2.52 -32.56
C TYR A 129 -15.11 1.20 -32.84
N ALA A 130 -14.00 1.29 -33.59
CA ALA A 130 -13.19 0.13 -33.95
C ALA A 130 -12.55 -0.48 -32.70
N TRP A 131 -12.39 -1.80 -32.74
CA TRP A 131 -11.69 -2.55 -31.72
C TRP A 131 -10.31 -2.93 -32.25
N VAL A 132 -9.30 -2.77 -31.40
CA VAL A 132 -7.91 -3.12 -31.67
C VAL A 132 -7.53 -4.28 -30.74
N ILE A 133 -7.03 -5.35 -31.33
CA ILE A 133 -6.54 -6.54 -30.63
C ILE A 133 -5.03 -6.35 -30.40
N TYR A 134 -4.62 -6.33 -29.15
CA TYR A 134 -3.22 -6.32 -28.74
C TYR A 134 -2.81 -7.75 -28.39
N GLN A 135 -1.78 -8.27 -29.05
CA GLN A 135 -1.24 -9.61 -28.86
C GLN A 135 0.01 -9.59 -27.98
N THR A 136 0.61 -10.77 -27.76
CA THR A 136 1.77 -10.95 -26.86
C THR A 136 3.00 -10.10 -27.21
N ASP A 137 3.17 -9.70 -28.47
CA ASP A 137 4.24 -8.81 -28.93
C ASP A 137 4.00 -7.33 -28.60
N ASN A 138 2.76 -6.95 -28.29
CA ASN A 138 2.42 -5.66 -27.69
C ASN A 138 2.64 -5.61 -26.18
N PHE A 139 2.81 -6.78 -25.54
CA PHE A 139 2.85 -6.90 -24.08
C PHE A 139 4.27 -6.71 -23.54
N LEU A 140 4.38 -5.90 -22.49
CA LEU A 140 5.58 -5.80 -21.67
C LEU A 140 5.40 -6.69 -20.42
N PRO A 141 6.49 -7.29 -19.88
CA PRO A 141 6.38 -8.25 -18.79
C PRO A 141 5.68 -7.68 -17.56
N HIS A 142 4.55 -8.27 -17.18
CA HIS A 142 3.82 -7.91 -15.97
C HIS A 142 2.92 -9.07 -15.50
N PRO A 143 2.77 -9.33 -14.19
CA PRO A 143 1.94 -10.43 -13.67
C PRO A 143 0.49 -10.40 -14.17
N VAL A 144 -0.09 -9.21 -14.35
CA VAL A 144 -1.47 -9.03 -14.84
C VAL A 144 -1.68 -9.58 -16.26
N LEU A 145 -0.63 -9.75 -17.05
CA LEU A 145 -0.68 -10.33 -18.40
C LEU A 145 -0.20 -11.79 -18.42
N SER A 146 -0.04 -12.42 -17.25
CA SER A 146 0.38 -13.83 -17.19
C SER A 146 -0.69 -14.73 -17.76
N ASN A 147 -0.27 -15.68 -18.60
CA ASN A 147 -1.16 -16.67 -19.23
C ASN A 147 -2.29 -16.05 -20.07
N THR A 148 -2.11 -14.83 -20.57
CA THR A 148 -3.00 -14.21 -21.56
C THR A 148 -2.24 -14.00 -22.86
N ASN A 149 -2.95 -14.03 -23.99
CA ASN A 149 -2.36 -13.87 -25.30
C ASN A 149 -2.86 -12.62 -26.02
N THR A 150 -4.02 -12.11 -25.60
CA THR A 150 -4.76 -11.07 -26.33
C THR A 150 -5.54 -10.15 -25.41
N LEU A 151 -5.50 -8.85 -25.67
CA LEU A 151 -6.32 -7.80 -25.04
C LEU A 151 -7.06 -7.05 -26.15
N GLU A 152 -8.34 -6.74 -26.00
CA GLU A 152 -9.08 -5.97 -27.00
C GLU A 152 -9.59 -4.66 -26.40
N LEU A 153 -9.19 -3.52 -26.97
CA LEU A 153 -9.66 -2.19 -26.55
C LEU A 153 -10.50 -1.54 -27.66
N GLN A 154 -11.56 -0.84 -27.28
CA GLN A 154 -12.39 -0.10 -28.22
C GLN A 154 -11.99 1.36 -28.25
N ALA A 155 -11.77 1.88 -29.46
CA ALA A 155 -11.64 3.31 -29.68
C ALA A 155 -10.63 4.02 -28.77
N SER A 156 -9.60 3.31 -28.28
CA SER A 156 -8.82 3.75 -27.13
C SER A 156 -8.05 5.03 -27.38
N GLY A 157 -7.88 5.84 -26.34
CA GLY A 157 -6.81 6.84 -26.31
C GLY A 157 -5.44 6.19 -26.08
N TRP A 158 -4.46 6.99 -25.69
CA TRP A 158 -3.14 6.51 -25.26
C TRP A 158 -2.56 7.46 -24.22
N PHE A 159 -1.54 7.04 -23.48
CA PHE A 159 -0.83 7.89 -22.53
C PHE A 159 0.39 8.57 -23.17
N ASP A 160 0.75 9.74 -22.68
CA ASP A 160 1.94 10.50 -23.09
C ASP A 160 3.25 9.89 -22.56
N SER A 161 3.20 9.19 -21.43
CA SER A 161 4.34 8.58 -20.75
C SER A 161 4.33 7.06 -20.93
N ALA A 162 5.43 6.51 -21.45
CA ALA A 162 5.66 5.07 -21.55
C ALA A 162 6.23 4.44 -20.26
N ALA A 163 6.40 5.22 -19.18
CA ALA A 163 6.79 4.68 -17.89
C ALA A 163 5.76 3.62 -17.46
N ASN A 164 6.24 2.47 -16.98
CA ASN A 164 5.41 1.37 -16.48
C ASN A 164 4.29 0.90 -17.42
N ALA A 165 4.44 1.15 -18.72
CA ALA A 165 3.55 0.60 -19.72
C ALA A 165 3.63 -0.94 -19.67
N ILE A 166 2.47 -1.59 -19.74
CA ILE A 166 2.38 -3.04 -19.85
C ILE A 166 1.78 -3.48 -21.19
N VAL A 167 1.09 -2.58 -21.89
CA VAL A 167 0.64 -2.78 -23.28
C VAL A 167 0.88 -1.51 -24.09
N LYS A 168 1.41 -1.68 -25.31
CA LYS A 168 1.63 -0.60 -26.27
C LYS A 168 1.03 -0.92 -27.64
N THR A 169 0.77 0.11 -28.43
CA THR A 169 0.34 -0.05 -29.83
C THR A 169 1.47 -0.58 -30.71
N ASP A 170 1.11 -1.24 -31.80
CA ASP A 170 2.06 -1.74 -32.79
C ASP A 170 2.85 -0.63 -33.49
N LEU A 171 3.91 -1.04 -34.18
CA LEU A 171 4.74 -0.12 -34.96
C LEU A 171 4.02 0.43 -36.21
N ASP A 172 3.03 -0.30 -36.73
CA ASP A 172 2.19 0.10 -37.86
C ASP A 172 0.80 0.61 -37.45
N ALA A 173 0.48 0.62 -36.15
CA ALA A 173 -0.64 1.35 -35.60
C ALA A 173 -0.47 2.87 -35.74
N ASN A 174 -1.57 3.61 -35.64
CA ASN A 174 -1.59 5.07 -35.58
C ASN A 174 -2.35 5.54 -34.34
N PRO A 175 -1.67 6.19 -33.37
CA PRO A 175 -0.21 6.36 -33.26
C PRO A 175 0.53 5.05 -32.93
N SER A 176 1.80 4.96 -33.35
CA SER A 176 2.64 3.78 -33.14
C SER A 176 3.48 3.83 -31.86
N ASP A 177 3.74 2.66 -31.26
CA ASP A 177 4.55 2.47 -30.04
C ASP A 177 4.17 3.37 -28.86
N VAL A 178 2.87 3.64 -28.70
CA VAL A 178 2.35 4.42 -27.57
C VAL A 178 1.69 3.51 -26.52
N PRO A 179 1.79 3.86 -25.23
CA PRO A 179 1.19 3.09 -24.14
C PRO A 179 -0.33 3.24 -24.08
N VAL A 180 -1.03 2.12 -23.93
CA VAL A 180 -2.50 2.09 -23.78
C VAL A 180 -2.93 1.49 -22.44
N VAL A 181 -2.03 0.73 -21.80
CA VAL A 181 -2.20 0.22 -20.43
C VAL A 181 -0.89 0.41 -19.65
N ALA A 182 -0.99 0.88 -18.42
CA ALA A 182 0.12 0.98 -17.48
C ALA A 182 -0.26 0.33 -16.14
N ALA A 183 0.69 -0.34 -15.50
CA ALA A 183 0.51 -0.92 -14.17
C ALA A 183 1.80 -0.77 -13.37
N PHE A 184 1.69 -0.24 -12.16
CA PHE A 184 2.85 0.07 -11.32
C PHE A 184 2.51 0.22 -9.84
N GLU A 185 3.54 0.04 -9.02
CA GLU A 185 3.55 0.44 -7.62
C GLU A 185 3.62 1.97 -7.50
N GLN A 186 2.78 2.52 -6.63
CA GLN A 186 2.75 3.94 -6.29
C GLN A 186 2.86 4.08 -4.77
N GLY A 187 4.04 4.46 -4.27
CA GLY A 187 4.32 4.40 -2.85
C GLY A 187 4.36 2.95 -2.37
N ILE A 188 3.43 2.56 -1.49
CA ILE A 188 3.26 1.17 -1.05
C ILE A 188 2.00 0.49 -1.61
N GLY A 189 1.18 1.19 -2.41
CA GLY A 189 0.04 0.61 -3.13
C GLY A 189 0.33 0.43 -4.62
N CYS A 190 -0.69 0.17 -5.43
CA CYS A 190 -0.53 0.11 -6.89
C CYS A 190 -1.68 0.76 -7.67
N ALA A 191 -1.36 1.10 -8.91
CA ALA A 191 -2.30 1.66 -9.87
C ALA A 191 -2.29 0.83 -11.16
N PHE A 192 -3.48 0.56 -11.69
CA PHE A 192 -3.71 -0.03 -13.00
C PHE A 192 -4.49 0.98 -13.85
N LEU A 193 -3.90 1.41 -14.96
CA LEU A 193 -4.41 2.49 -15.81
C LEU A 193 -4.71 1.94 -17.20
N THR A 194 -5.92 2.18 -17.71
CA THR A 194 -6.28 1.87 -19.11
C THR A 194 -6.80 3.11 -19.82
N ALA A 195 -6.42 3.27 -21.09
CA ALA A 195 -6.87 4.40 -21.92
C ALA A 195 -8.25 4.19 -22.57
N ASP A 196 -8.92 3.10 -22.22
CA ASP A 196 -10.27 2.74 -22.64
C ASP A 196 -11.02 2.16 -21.42
N SER A 197 -12.33 2.37 -21.39
CA SER A 197 -13.25 1.88 -20.36
C SER A 197 -14.16 0.76 -20.89
N ASN A 198 -14.33 0.62 -22.20
CA ASN A 198 -15.24 -0.36 -22.79
C ASN A 198 -14.70 -1.80 -22.73
N TRP A 199 -13.38 -1.97 -22.65
CA TRP A 199 -12.73 -3.29 -22.60
C TRP A 199 -13.20 -4.21 -21.47
N TYR A 200 -13.71 -3.67 -20.37
CA TYR A 200 -14.28 -4.44 -19.25
C TYR A 200 -15.73 -4.08 -18.93
N ALA A 201 -16.38 -3.36 -19.83
CA ALA A 201 -17.82 -3.11 -19.74
C ALA A 201 -18.61 -4.36 -20.14
N THR A 202 -19.77 -4.53 -19.50
CA THR A 202 -20.77 -5.60 -19.72
C THR A 202 -21.14 -5.68 -21.20
N ASP A 203 -21.21 -6.89 -21.75
CA ASP A 203 -21.39 -7.12 -23.19
C ASP A 203 -22.81 -6.83 -23.71
N SER A 204 -23.69 -6.25 -22.89
CA SER A 204 -25.00 -5.75 -23.32
C SER A 204 -24.87 -4.45 -24.14
N GLY A 205 -24.25 -4.52 -25.32
CA GLY A 205 -24.07 -3.39 -26.23
C GLY A 205 -22.67 -3.33 -26.83
N SER A 206 -21.90 -2.29 -26.49
CA SER A 206 -20.53 -2.05 -26.93
C SER A 206 -19.48 -2.43 -25.87
N GLY A 207 -19.84 -3.30 -24.92
CA GLY A 207 -18.90 -3.86 -23.96
C GLY A 207 -17.94 -4.86 -24.59
N GLY A 208 -16.80 -5.06 -23.96
CA GLY A 208 -15.78 -6.01 -24.39
C GLY A 208 -15.32 -6.95 -23.30
N TYR A 209 -16.08 -7.14 -22.22
CA TYR A 209 -15.65 -7.98 -21.11
C TYR A 209 -15.32 -9.40 -21.55
N PHE A 210 -16.10 -10.01 -22.46
CA PHE A 210 -15.82 -11.34 -22.99
C PHE A 210 -15.08 -11.35 -24.35
N LYS A 211 -14.53 -10.21 -24.78
CA LYS A 211 -13.65 -10.16 -25.96
C LYS A 211 -12.24 -10.62 -25.58
N GLN A 212 -11.65 -11.48 -26.41
CA GLN A 212 -10.30 -12.01 -26.21
C GLN A 212 -10.09 -12.53 -24.77
N ASP A 213 -8.99 -12.16 -24.11
CA ASP A 213 -8.71 -12.49 -22.71
C ASP A 213 -9.10 -11.34 -21.75
N ASN A 214 -9.96 -10.39 -22.15
CA ASN A 214 -10.28 -9.20 -21.35
C ASN A 214 -10.80 -9.55 -19.94
N ALA A 215 -11.71 -10.52 -19.83
CA ALA A 215 -12.23 -10.97 -18.54
C ALA A 215 -11.11 -11.47 -17.61
N GLN A 216 -10.18 -12.28 -18.15
CA GLN A 216 -9.04 -12.79 -17.39
C GLN A 216 -8.10 -11.65 -16.99
N ILE A 217 -7.78 -10.71 -17.89
CA ILE A 217 -6.92 -9.56 -17.59
C ILE A 217 -7.57 -8.67 -16.52
N ALA A 218 -8.88 -8.41 -16.60
CA ALA A 218 -9.60 -7.62 -15.61
C ALA A 218 -9.63 -8.28 -14.23
N GLN A 219 -9.85 -9.59 -14.17
CA GLN A 219 -9.80 -10.36 -12.92
C GLN A 219 -8.38 -10.37 -12.33
N GLN A 220 -7.35 -10.59 -13.16
CA GLN A 220 -5.94 -10.55 -12.76
C GLN A 220 -5.51 -9.14 -12.31
N ALA A 221 -6.02 -8.08 -12.94
CA ALA A 221 -5.77 -6.71 -12.51
C ALA A 221 -6.39 -6.44 -11.14
N ALA A 222 -7.64 -6.85 -10.92
CA ALA A 222 -8.30 -6.70 -9.62
C ALA A 222 -7.59 -7.51 -8.52
N ASP A 223 -7.22 -8.76 -8.80
CA ASP A 223 -6.46 -9.59 -7.85
C ASP A 223 -5.07 -9.00 -7.55
N TRP A 224 -4.35 -8.53 -8.57
CA TRP A 224 -3.07 -7.84 -8.40
C TRP A 224 -3.20 -6.58 -7.54
N LEU A 225 -4.25 -5.78 -7.75
CA LEU A 225 -4.52 -4.58 -6.95
C LEU A 225 -4.88 -4.88 -5.49
N LEU A 226 -5.65 -5.95 -5.26
CA LEU A 226 -5.99 -6.41 -3.91
C LEU A 226 -4.77 -6.99 -3.18
N ASN A 227 -3.77 -7.45 -3.92
CA ASN A 227 -2.52 -8.01 -3.41
C ASN A 227 -1.33 -7.06 -3.55
N CYS A 228 -1.57 -5.76 -3.71
CA CYS A 228 -0.54 -4.75 -3.93
C CYS A 228 0.61 -4.80 -2.92
N GLU A 229 0.28 -4.97 -1.64
CA GLU A 229 1.26 -5.06 -0.55
C GLU A 229 2.17 -6.31 -0.65
N ASN A 230 1.69 -7.38 -1.29
CA ASN A 230 2.43 -8.65 -1.43
C ASN A 230 3.44 -8.63 -2.58
N LEU A 231 3.28 -7.74 -3.56
CA LEU A 231 4.15 -7.65 -4.75
C LEU A 231 5.49 -6.99 -4.45
N ILE A 232 5.50 -6.03 -3.51
CA ILE A 232 6.71 -5.34 -3.04
C ILE A 232 7.69 -6.35 -2.39
N ILE A 233 7.19 -7.47 -1.89
CA ILE A 233 7.96 -8.54 -1.23
C ILE A 233 8.73 -9.40 -2.25
N ASP A 234 8.33 -9.42 -3.54
CA ASP A 234 8.89 -10.32 -4.56
C ASP A 234 9.85 -9.64 -5.57
N THR A 235 10.35 -8.44 -5.26
CA THR A 235 11.38 -7.80 -6.10
C THR A 235 12.73 -8.54 -5.96
N PRO A 236 13.37 -8.97 -7.07
CA PRO A 236 14.69 -9.60 -7.02
C PRO A 236 15.76 -8.63 -6.50
N PRO A 237 16.87 -9.11 -5.92
CA PRO A 237 17.87 -8.24 -5.31
C PRO A 237 18.52 -7.33 -6.35
N THR A 238 18.77 -6.09 -5.91
CA THR A 238 19.66 -5.07 -6.47
C THR A 238 20.75 -5.64 -7.39
N PRO A 239 20.95 -5.09 -8.62
CA PRO A 239 22.00 -5.58 -9.51
C PRO A 239 23.35 -5.55 -8.79
N THR A 240 24.01 -6.71 -8.75
CA THR A 240 25.35 -6.87 -8.21
C THR A 240 26.28 -5.83 -8.85
N PRO A 241 27.10 -5.08 -8.08
CA PRO A 241 28.01 -4.12 -8.66
C PRO A 241 28.95 -4.86 -9.62
N VAL A 242 28.82 -4.55 -10.91
CA VAL A 242 29.77 -4.99 -11.93
C VAL A 242 31.12 -4.39 -11.55
N THR A 243 32.08 -5.26 -11.22
CA THR A 243 33.46 -4.85 -11.01
C THR A 243 34.03 -4.37 -12.35
N THR A 244 34.12 -3.05 -12.52
CA THR A 244 34.87 -2.45 -13.63
C THR A 244 36.33 -2.87 -13.49
N PRO A 245 36.98 -3.47 -14.52
CA PRO A 245 38.38 -3.80 -14.44
C PRO A 245 39.20 -2.51 -14.30
N VAL A 246 40.05 -2.49 -13.27
CA VAL A 246 41.04 -1.43 -13.02
C VAL A 246 41.96 -1.32 -14.23
N SER A 247 41.88 -0.20 -14.95
CA SER A 247 42.86 0.15 -15.97
C SER A 247 44.15 0.60 -15.31
N THR A 248 45.24 -0.10 -15.64
CA THR A 248 46.64 0.18 -15.32
C THR A 248 47.02 1.63 -15.64
N PRO A 249 47.81 2.34 -14.80
CA PRO A 249 48.18 3.72 -15.07
C PRO A 249 49.19 3.78 -16.22
N VAL A 250 48.82 4.47 -17.30
CA VAL A 250 49.75 4.91 -18.35
C VAL A 250 50.35 6.25 -17.94
N SER A 251 51.67 6.26 -17.76
CA SER A 251 52.46 7.46 -17.54
C SER A 251 52.41 8.36 -18.78
N THR A 252 51.90 9.59 -18.62
CA THR A 252 52.05 10.63 -19.65
C THR A 252 52.65 11.87 -19.01
N SER A 253 53.81 12.26 -19.51
CA SER A 253 54.59 13.43 -19.10
C SER A 253 53.86 14.73 -19.45
N VAL A 254 53.62 15.58 -18.45
CA VAL A 254 53.13 16.96 -18.66
C VAL A 254 54.28 17.93 -18.48
N SER A 255 54.59 18.66 -19.55
CA SER A 255 55.53 19.77 -19.58
C SER A 255 54.92 21.02 -18.93
N THR A 256 55.68 21.63 -18.04
CA THR A 256 55.45 22.93 -17.40
C THR A 256 55.46 24.09 -18.40
N SER A 257 54.45 24.97 -18.34
CA SER A 257 54.54 26.34 -18.86
C SER A 257 54.07 27.37 -17.83
N VAL A 258 55.06 28.14 -17.39
CA VAL A 258 55.13 29.53 -16.91
C VAL A 258 53.82 30.31 -16.72
N SER A 259 53.71 30.89 -15.52
CA SER A 259 52.73 31.88 -15.07
C SER A 259 52.94 33.28 -15.67
N THR A 260 51.86 33.92 -16.09
CA THR A 260 51.77 35.38 -16.28
C THR A 260 50.53 35.90 -15.57
N SER A 261 50.71 36.90 -14.70
CA SER A 261 49.66 37.54 -13.91
C SER A 261 48.93 38.62 -14.71
N VAL A 262 47.60 38.63 -14.60
CA VAL A 262 46.73 39.76 -15.01
C VAL A 262 45.80 40.08 -13.83
N PRO A 263 45.67 41.35 -13.39
CA PRO A 263 44.77 41.71 -12.30
C PRO A 263 43.37 42.00 -12.86
N THR A 264 42.32 41.53 -12.20
CA THR A 264 40.97 42.03 -12.47
C THR A 264 40.16 42.09 -11.18
N SER A 265 39.49 43.23 -11.03
CA SER A 265 38.86 43.81 -9.84
C SER A 265 37.67 43.03 -9.29
N VAL A 266 37.63 42.94 -7.96
CA VAL A 266 36.50 42.45 -7.15
C VAL A 266 35.38 43.50 -7.11
N PRO A 267 34.11 43.17 -7.43
CA PRO A 267 32.97 43.99 -7.05
C PRO A 267 32.44 43.62 -5.66
N THR A 268 32.16 44.66 -4.88
CA THR A 268 31.56 44.66 -3.53
C THR A 268 30.11 44.14 -3.53
N PRO A 269 29.65 43.39 -2.51
CA PRO A 269 28.25 42.96 -2.43
C PRO A 269 27.31 44.12 -2.09
N VAL A 270 26.19 44.21 -2.81
CA VAL A 270 25.07 45.13 -2.56
C VAL A 270 24.04 44.42 -1.67
N SER A 271 23.59 45.10 -0.62
CA SER A 271 22.58 44.60 0.33
C SER A 271 21.17 44.58 -0.29
N THR A 272 20.49 43.44 -0.19
CA THR A 272 19.07 43.28 -0.57
C THR A 272 18.17 43.61 0.64
N PRO A 273 17.07 44.37 0.49
CA PRO A 273 16.15 44.65 1.60
C PRO A 273 15.24 43.44 1.90
N VAL A 274 15.04 43.19 3.19
CA VAL A 274 14.15 42.16 3.76
C VAL A 274 12.68 42.60 3.61
N PRO A 275 11.75 41.74 3.15
CA PRO A 275 10.33 42.09 3.11
C PRO A 275 9.66 42.02 4.49
N THR A 276 8.87 43.05 4.80
CA THR A 276 8.04 43.18 6.01
C THR A 276 6.77 42.34 5.89
N PRO A 277 6.33 41.60 6.93
CA PRO A 277 5.08 40.84 6.89
C PRO A 277 3.84 41.75 6.89
N VAL A 278 2.90 41.45 5.99
CA VAL A 278 1.57 42.08 5.90
C VAL A 278 0.58 41.24 6.72
N PRO A 279 -0.27 41.84 7.59
CA PRO A 279 -1.22 41.09 8.40
C PRO A 279 -2.37 40.52 7.55
N THR A 280 -2.54 39.20 7.56
CA THR A 280 -3.65 38.48 6.94
C THR A 280 -4.92 38.62 7.80
N LEU A 281 -6.01 39.08 7.21
CA LEU A 281 -7.33 39.15 7.87
C LEU A 281 -7.91 37.75 8.04
N ILE A 282 -8.20 37.35 9.28
CA ILE A 282 -8.88 36.09 9.64
C ILE A 282 -10.39 36.29 9.44
N PRO A 283 -11.09 35.54 8.58
CA PRO A 283 -12.55 35.56 8.55
C PRO A 283 -13.11 34.80 9.76
N ALA A 284 -14.11 35.40 10.42
CA ALA A 284 -14.83 34.81 11.54
C ALA A 284 -15.66 33.59 11.11
N PRO A 285 -15.82 32.56 11.97
CA PRO A 285 -16.54 31.34 11.62
C PRO A 285 -18.04 31.61 11.43
N THR A 286 -18.59 31.12 10.32
CA THR A 286 -20.03 31.14 10.06
C THR A 286 -20.65 29.92 10.73
N ILE A 287 -21.57 30.11 11.68
CA ILE A 287 -22.30 29.01 12.33
C ILE A 287 -23.29 28.43 11.31
N VAL A 288 -23.00 27.22 10.83
CA VAL A 288 -23.94 26.42 10.03
C VAL A 288 -24.79 25.62 11.00
N ASN A 289 -26.10 25.87 11.02
CA ASN A 289 -27.08 25.05 11.75
C ASN A 289 -27.26 23.70 11.05
N GLY A 290 -26.23 22.86 11.09
CA GLY A 290 -26.29 21.44 10.76
C GLY A 290 -26.57 20.65 12.03
N LEU A 291 -27.61 19.82 12.00
CA LEU A 291 -27.97 18.90 13.06
C LEU A 291 -26.80 17.92 13.29
N PHE A 292 -26.00 18.14 14.33
CA PHE A 292 -24.99 17.19 14.79
C PHE A 292 -25.72 15.97 15.35
N LEU A 293 -25.75 14.86 14.61
CA LEU A 293 -25.92 13.55 15.23
C LEU A 293 -24.52 13.05 15.60
N PRO A 294 -24.12 13.07 16.88
CA PRO A 294 -22.99 12.27 17.31
C PRO A 294 -23.39 10.81 17.15
N MET A 295 -22.97 10.17 16.07
CA MET A 295 -22.93 8.72 16.05
C MET A 295 -21.82 8.31 17.01
N ILE A 296 -22.22 7.96 18.24
CA ILE A 296 -21.38 7.16 19.12
C ILE A 296 -21.22 5.82 18.40
N MET A 297 -20.03 5.56 17.86
CA MET A 297 -19.66 4.22 17.40
C MET A 297 -19.53 3.33 18.63
N ASN A 298 -20.68 2.84 19.13
CA ASN A 298 -20.68 1.70 20.03
C ASN A 298 -20.32 0.47 19.18
N ASN A 299 -19.03 0.12 19.15
CA ASN A 299 -18.62 -1.22 18.78
C ASN A 299 -19.33 -2.18 19.74
N TYR A 300 -20.31 -2.93 19.24
CA TYR A 300 -21.10 -3.85 20.07
C TYR A 300 -20.22 -5.06 20.45
N CYS A 301 -19.52 -4.93 21.58
CA CYS A 301 -18.50 -5.87 22.07
C CYS A 301 -18.94 -6.58 23.35
N GLU A 302 -20.24 -6.89 23.49
CA GLU A 302 -20.71 -7.64 24.65
C GLU A 302 -20.06 -9.04 24.69
N GLY A 303 -19.14 -9.23 25.63
CA GLY A 303 -18.59 -10.52 26.02
C GLY A 303 -17.38 -11.03 25.23
N ARG A 304 -16.77 -10.24 24.35
CA ARG A 304 -15.50 -10.59 23.66
C ARG A 304 -14.33 -9.84 24.29
N GLY A 305 -13.29 -10.57 24.67
CA GLY A 305 -12.02 -10.01 25.18
C GLY A 305 -10.88 -10.27 24.20
N LEU A 306 -9.66 -9.91 24.61
CA LEU A 306 -8.46 -10.11 23.82
C LEU A 306 -7.46 -11.02 24.54
N ASP A 307 -6.81 -11.88 23.79
CA ASP A 307 -5.68 -12.68 24.25
C ASP A 307 -4.43 -12.16 23.56
N ILE A 308 -3.59 -11.40 24.27
CA ILE A 308 -2.49 -10.64 23.66
C ILE A 308 -1.14 -11.15 24.13
N ILE A 309 -0.26 -11.52 23.20
CA ILE A 309 1.16 -11.74 23.49
C ILE A 309 1.97 -10.51 23.08
N LEU A 310 2.71 -9.94 24.03
CA LEU A 310 3.75 -8.96 23.77
C LEU A 310 5.07 -9.71 23.56
N ALA A 311 5.50 -9.84 22.31
CA ALA A 311 6.79 -10.42 21.93
C ALA A 311 7.82 -9.31 21.76
N ILE A 312 8.78 -9.22 22.67
CA ILE A 312 9.76 -8.13 22.74
C ILE A 312 11.16 -8.67 22.43
N ASP A 313 11.78 -8.11 21.39
CA ASP A 313 13.19 -8.35 21.07
C ASP A 313 14.07 -7.89 22.24
N SER A 314 14.85 -8.82 22.79
CA SER A 314 15.84 -8.57 23.83
C SER A 314 17.26 -8.89 23.36
N SER A 315 17.50 -8.82 22.05
CA SER A 315 18.84 -8.95 21.49
C SER A 315 19.77 -7.82 21.94
N LEU A 316 21.09 -8.06 21.89
CA LEU A 316 22.09 -7.05 22.30
C LEU A 316 22.00 -5.72 21.54
N SER A 317 21.50 -5.69 20.30
CA SER A 317 21.30 -4.44 19.54
C SER A 317 20.22 -3.54 20.15
N MET A 318 19.33 -4.10 20.98
CA MET A 318 18.32 -3.35 21.71
C MET A 318 18.89 -2.55 22.89
N LEU A 319 20.17 -2.75 23.24
CA LEU A 319 20.89 -1.92 24.20
C LEU A 319 21.36 -0.59 23.60
N ASP A 320 21.34 -0.44 22.28
CA ASP A 320 21.71 0.82 21.63
C ASP A 320 20.57 1.84 21.73
N PRO A 321 20.87 3.14 21.94
CA PRO A 321 19.89 4.20 21.80
C PRO A 321 19.60 4.51 20.32
N THR A 322 18.46 5.14 20.03
CA THR A 322 18.16 5.68 18.69
C THR A 322 18.66 7.11 18.48
N GLU A 323 18.96 7.83 19.57
CA GLU A 323 19.39 9.22 19.56
C GLU A 323 20.54 9.45 20.56
N PRO A 324 21.43 10.44 20.34
CA PRO A 324 22.48 10.76 21.29
C PRO A 324 21.93 11.10 22.68
N ASN A 325 22.36 10.35 23.71
CA ASN A 325 21.90 10.46 25.10
C ASN A 325 20.42 10.09 25.34
N GLY A 326 19.76 9.41 24.39
CA GLY A 326 18.42 8.86 24.58
C GLY A 326 18.40 7.54 25.38
N PRO A 327 17.20 7.03 25.73
CA PRO A 327 17.06 5.70 26.31
C PRO A 327 17.49 4.62 25.32
N THR A 328 17.82 3.42 25.83
CA THR A 328 18.05 2.25 24.97
C THR A 328 16.73 1.83 24.32
N ARG A 329 16.78 1.22 23.13
CA ARG A 329 15.59 0.67 22.46
C ARG A 329 14.80 -0.27 23.37
N LEU A 330 15.48 -1.14 24.12
CA LEU A 330 14.84 -2.04 25.07
C LEU A 330 14.12 -1.29 26.18
N SER A 331 14.77 -0.30 26.81
CA SER A 331 14.14 0.44 27.91
C SER A 331 12.90 1.21 27.46
N ALA A 332 12.94 1.78 26.25
CA ALA A 332 11.76 2.42 25.65
C ALA A 332 10.68 1.42 25.27
N ALA A 333 11.05 0.25 24.74
CA ALA A 333 10.10 -0.83 24.45
C ALA A 333 9.41 -1.34 25.71
N GLN A 334 10.14 -1.50 26.81
CA GLN A 334 9.59 -1.85 28.12
C GLN A 334 8.61 -0.79 28.62
N GLU A 335 8.97 0.49 28.56
CA GLU A 335 8.10 1.59 28.98
C GLU A 335 6.79 1.61 28.17
N ALA A 336 6.89 1.55 26.84
CA ALA A 336 5.73 1.59 25.95
C ALA A 336 4.85 0.33 26.07
N ALA A 337 5.44 -0.85 26.24
CA ALA A 337 4.71 -2.08 26.49
C ALA A 337 3.98 -2.06 27.85
N VAL A 338 4.59 -1.50 28.90
CA VAL A 338 3.93 -1.32 30.21
C VAL A 338 2.79 -0.31 30.12
N GLU A 339 2.96 0.76 29.34
CA GLU A 339 1.89 1.72 29.05
C GLU A 339 0.76 1.05 28.26
N PHE A 340 1.07 0.20 27.28
CA PHE A 340 0.08 -0.55 26.51
C PHE A 340 -0.85 -1.39 27.41
N LEU A 341 -0.31 -2.04 28.45
CA LEU A 341 -1.14 -2.77 29.42
C LEU A 341 -2.16 -1.87 30.14
N SER A 342 -2.04 -0.54 30.09
CA SER A 342 -3.05 0.38 30.63
C SER A 342 -4.28 0.58 29.75
N PHE A 343 -4.17 0.20 28.47
CA PHE A 343 -5.26 0.26 27.52
C PHE A 343 -6.15 -0.98 27.54
N LEU A 344 -5.70 -2.07 28.15
CA LEU A 344 -6.43 -3.34 28.21
C LEU A 344 -7.45 -3.38 29.34
N ASN A 345 -8.58 -4.04 29.09
CA ASN A 345 -9.61 -4.33 30.07
C ASN A 345 -9.41 -5.75 30.65
N PHE A 346 -8.61 -5.87 31.69
CA PHE A 346 -8.32 -7.16 32.36
C PHE A 346 -9.50 -7.87 33.04
N THR A 347 -10.72 -7.32 32.95
CA THR A 347 -11.94 -8.09 33.29
C THR A 347 -12.32 -9.07 32.17
N LEU A 348 -11.90 -8.80 30.94
CA LEU A 348 -12.16 -9.62 29.74
C LEU A 348 -10.84 -10.13 29.14
N ASP A 349 -9.87 -9.22 28.99
CA ASP A 349 -8.59 -9.44 28.32
C ASP A 349 -7.61 -10.21 29.21
N GLN A 350 -6.67 -10.90 28.58
CA GLN A 350 -5.47 -11.44 29.20
C GLN A 350 -4.26 -11.16 28.33
N ALA A 351 -3.12 -10.94 28.97
CA ALA A 351 -1.86 -10.71 28.27
C ALA A 351 -0.79 -11.68 28.74
N GLY A 352 0.13 -12.02 27.84
CA GLY A 352 1.36 -12.76 28.10
C GLY A 352 2.56 -12.01 27.54
N VAL A 353 3.75 -12.42 27.96
CA VAL A 353 5.02 -11.80 27.58
C VAL A 353 5.96 -12.86 27.06
N VAL A 354 6.49 -12.62 25.86
CA VAL A 354 7.55 -13.41 25.25
C VAL A 354 8.74 -12.50 25.00
N SER A 355 9.94 -12.92 25.40
CA SER A 355 11.18 -12.29 24.96
C SER A 355 11.92 -13.19 24.00
N PHE A 356 12.74 -12.59 23.14
CA PHE A 356 13.55 -13.35 22.19
C PHE A 356 14.88 -12.69 21.84
N ASN A 357 15.87 -13.54 21.61
CA ASN A 357 17.25 -13.25 21.23
C ASN A 357 17.79 -14.51 20.51
N ASN A 358 18.87 -15.17 20.96
CA ASN A 358 19.30 -16.50 20.48
C ASN A 358 18.31 -17.63 20.76
N THR A 359 17.37 -17.39 21.67
CA THR A 359 16.26 -18.25 22.02
C THR A 359 14.97 -17.42 22.08
N ALA A 360 13.84 -18.07 22.33
CA ALA A 360 12.61 -17.37 22.72
C ALA A 360 12.06 -18.01 24.00
N VAL A 361 11.49 -17.20 24.89
CA VAL A 361 11.03 -17.63 26.20
C VAL A 361 9.63 -17.05 26.45
N LEU A 362 8.69 -17.89 26.91
CA LEU A 362 7.43 -17.42 27.47
C LEU A 362 7.67 -16.97 28.92
N ASP A 363 8.10 -15.72 29.08
CA ASP A 363 8.45 -15.13 30.37
C ASP A 363 7.23 -14.98 31.29
N HIS A 364 6.06 -14.72 30.71
CA HIS A 364 4.79 -14.67 31.42
C HIS A 364 3.69 -15.33 30.59
N PRO A 365 3.11 -16.47 31.05
CA PRO A 365 1.89 -17.03 30.46
C PRO A 365 0.70 -16.05 30.59
N PHE A 366 -0.41 -16.33 29.92
CA PHE A 366 -1.59 -15.45 30.00
C PHE A 366 -2.01 -15.16 31.45
N SER A 367 -2.20 -13.87 31.73
CA SER A 367 -2.58 -13.36 33.04
C SER A 367 -3.46 -12.12 32.93
N THR A 368 -4.29 -11.94 33.95
CA THR A 368 -5.06 -10.71 34.16
C THR A 368 -4.44 -9.81 35.23
N ASP A 369 -3.33 -10.23 35.86
CA ASP A 369 -2.60 -9.42 36.84
C ASP A 369 -1.59 -8.50 36.14
N LYS A 370 -2.03 -7.28 35.86
CA LYS A 370 -1.22 -6.21 35.28
C LYS A 370 0.10 -5.94 36.02
N THR A 371 0.14 -6.11 37.34
CA THR A 371 1.35 -5.84 38.13
C THR A 371 2.41 -6.90 37.87
N SER A 372 2.00 -8.17 37.80
CA SER A 372 2.89 -9.28 37.46
C SER A 372 3.49 -9.12 36.06
N LEU A 373 2.65 -8.80 35.06
CA LEU A 373 3.07 -8.55 33.68
C LEU A 373 4.06 -7.38 33.59
N LYS A 374 3.78 -6.26 34.26
CA LYS A 374 4.68 -5.11 34.33
C LYS A 374 6.04 -5.49 34.92
N ASN A 375 6.06 -6.27 35.99
CA ASN A 375 7.30 -6.68 36.63
C ASN A 375 8.14 -7.58 35.71
N THR A 376 7.49 -8.48 34.96
CA THR A 376 8.19 -9.30 33.95
C THR A 376 8.76 -8.46 32.81
N ILE A 377 7.98 -7.54 32.24
CA ILE A 377 8.46 -6.67 31.15
C ILE A 377 9.69 -5.87 31.58
N ASN A 378 9.66 -5.28 32.78
CA ASN A 378 10.80 -4.51 33.30
C ASN A 378 12.02 -5.37 33.66
N GLY A 379 11.85 -6.69 33.76
CA GLY A 379 12.89 -7.65 34.13
C GLY A 379 13.48 -8.45 32.96
N LEU A 380 13.14 -8.11 31.71
CA LEU A 380 13.66 -8.82 30.55
C LEU A 380 15.19 -8.66 30.44
N ASP A 381 15.88 -9.80 30.36
CA ASP A 381 17.33 -9.88 30.15
C ASP A 381 17.66 -9.87 28.66
N THR A 382 18.91 -9.52 28.33
CA THR A 382 19.41 -9.46 26.94
C THR A 382 20.42 -10.56 26.63
N ASP A 383 20.43 -11.02 25.39
CA ASP A 383 21.44 -11.95 24.88
C ASP A 383 21.72 -11.72 23.37
N TYR A 384 22.70 -12.41 22.80
CA TYR A 384 23.03 -12.31 21.37
C TYR A 384 21.95 -12.91 20.46
N ASP A 385 22.00 -12.62 19.15
CA ASP A 385 21.07 -13.09 18.09
C ASP A 385 19.61 -12.64 18.21
N THR A 386 18.79 -12.93 17.19
CA THR A 386 17.40 -12.44 17.05
C THR A 386 16.52 -13.50 16.37
N ARG A 387 16.02 -14.47 17.13
CA ARG A 387 15.22 -15.63 16.71
C ARG A 387 13.72 -15.32 16.64
N ILE A 388 13.37 -14.43 15.71
CA ILE A 388 11.99 -14.00 15.44
C ILE A 388 11.06 -15.20 15.15
N ASP A 389 11.56 -16.21 14.43
CA ASP A 389 10.85 -17.45 14.13
C ASP A 389 10.39 -18.20 15.39
N LEU A 390 11.26 -18.29 16.40
CA LEU A 390 10.93 -18.92 17.68
C LEU A 390 9.97 -18.08 18.51
N ALA A 391 10.10 -16.75 18.47
CA ALA A 391 9.20 -15.84 19.15
C ALA A 391 7.75 -16.01 18.66
N ILE A 392 7.58 -16.05 17.33
CA ILE A 392 6.26 -16.31 16.70
C ILE A 392 5.75 -17.70 17.09
N SER A 393 6.59 -18.73 17.00
CA SER A 393 6.21 -20.11 17.31
C SER A 393 5.76 -20.30 18.77
N ILE A 394 6.45 -19.69 19.73
CA ILE A 394 6.08 -19.77 21.16
C ILE A 394 4.80 -18.96 21.43
N SER A 395 4.68 -17.79 20.80
CA SER A 395 3.48 -16.97 20.91
C SER A 395 2.26 -17.72 20.38
N GLU A 396 2.38 -18.38 19.24
CA GLU A 396 1.33 -19.22 18.67
C GLU A 396 0.93 -20.36 19.62
N GLN A 397 1.89 -21.05 20.23
CA GLN A 397 1.59 -22.12 21.19
C GLN A 397 0.80 -21.63 22.40
N GLU A 398 1.06 -20.41 22.88
CA GLU A 398 0.28 -19.82 23.97
C GLU A 398 -1.11 -19.37 23.49
N LEU A 399 -1.17 -18.70 22.34
CA LEU A 399 -2.40 -18.16 21.71
C LEU A 399 -3.36 -19.23 21.20
N THR A 400 -2.89 -20.45 20.97
CA THR A 400 -3.70 -21.61 20.59
C THR A 400 -3.77 -22.66 21.70
N GLY A 401 -3.10 -22.41 22.82
CA GLY A 401 -2.95 -23.34 23.92
C GLY A 401 -4.14 -23.38 24.87
N SER A 402 -4.05 -24.19 25.92
CA SER A 402 -5.16 -24.40 26.87
C SER A 402 -5.52 -23.16 27.71
N ARG A 403 -4.67 -22.13 27.72
CA ARG A 403 -4.92 -20.85 28.43
C ARG A 403 -5.61 -19.82 27.55
N HIS A 404 -5.66 -20.04 26.23
CA HIS A 404 -6.43 -19.21 25.32
C HIS A 404 -7.93 -19.34 25.63
N LYS A 405 -8.63 -18.21 25.71
CA LYS A 405 -10.07 -18.16 25.85
C LYS A 405 -10.70 -18.12 24.46
N LEU A 406 -11.50 -19.13 24.12
CA LEU A 406 -12.18 -19.23 22.81
C LEU A 406 -13.09 -18.04 22.46
N SER A 407 -13.52 -17.26 23.46
CA SER A 407 -14.32 -16.04 23.27
C SER A 407 -13.46 -14.82 22.94
N ASN A 408 -12.14 -14.94 23.03
CA ASN A 408 -11.21 -13.83 22.87
C ASN A 408 -10.52 -13.90 21.51
N ASP A 409 -10.24 -12.74 20.92
CA ASP A 409 -9.48 -12.67 19.68
C ASP A 409 -7.98 -12.81 20.00
N PRO A 410 -7.24 -13.72 19.33
CA PRO A 410 -5.82 -13.96 19.59
C PRO A 410 -4.95 -12.96 18.82
N ILE A 411 -4.14 -12.21 19.56
CA ILE A 411 -3.28 -11.13 19.05
C ILE A 411 -1.82 -11.35 19.45
N LEU A 412 -0.91 -11.22 18.50
CA LEU A 412 0.53 -11.12 18.73
C LEU A 412 0.99 -9.70 18.41
N ILE A 413 1.67 -9.03 19.32
CA ILE A 413 2.36 -7.75 19.05
C ILE A 413 3.86 -8.01 19.20
N LEU A 414 4.58 -7.97 18.07
CA LEU A 414 6.00 -8.24 17.99
C LEU A 414 6.78 -6.94 17.77
N LEU A 415 7.72 -6.63 18.66
CA LEU A 415 8.61 -5.48 18.53
C LEU A 415 10.04 -5.95 18.31
N SER A 416 10.69 -5.44 17.27
CA SER A 416 12.08 -5.77 16.95
C SER A 416 12.76 -4.65 16.14
N ASP A 417 14.08 -4.60 16.18
CA ASP A 417 14.87 -3.87 15.18
C ASP A 417 15.11 -4.72 13.90
N GLY A 418 14.35 -5.81 13.75
CA GLY A 418 13.99 -6.46 12.51
C GLY A 418 15.05 -7.37 11.87
N ARG A 419 16.28 -7.46 12.37
CA ARG A 419 17.32 -8.27 11.71
C ARG A 419 17.33 -9.70 12.27
N PRO A 420 16.66 -10.69 11.64
CA PRO A 420 16.74 -12.06 12.12
C PRO A 420 18.19 -12.54 12.09
N TRP A 421 18.61 -13.18 13.17
CA TRP A 421 19.93 -13.78 13.28
C TRP A 421 19.83 -15.12 14.00
N GLY A 422 20.60 -16.12 13.56
CA GLY A 422 20.45 -17.50 14.01
C GLY A 422 19.23 -18.23 13.40
N THR A 423 18.56 -17.61 12.42
CA THR A 423 17.47 -18.19 11.63
C THR A 423 17.56 -17.73 10.16
N THR A 424 16.59 -18.13 9.34
CA THR A 424 16.44 -17.70 7.93
C THR A 424 15.15 -16.91 7.76
N GLU A 425 15.10 -15.98 6.79
CA GLU A 425 13.88 -15.23 6.50
C GLU A 425 12.71 -16.18 6.14
N THR A 426 12.98 -17.24 5.37
CA THR A 426 11.99 -18.28 5.05
C THR A 426 11.37 -18.89 6.31
N ALA A 427 12.19 -19.29 7.30
CA ALA A 427 11.68 -19.86 8.55
C ALA A 427 10.82 -18.86 9.35
N VAL A 428 11.17 -17.56 9.30
CA VAL A 428 10.40 -16.49 9.94
C VAL A 428 9.05 -16.32 9.24
N TYR A 429 9.03 -16.29 7.91
CA TYR A 429 7.78 -16.19 7.14
C TYR A 429 6.91 -17.43 7.26
N ASP A 430 7.50 -18.62 7.31
CA ASP A 430 6.76 -19.88 7.53
C ASP A 430 6.07 -19.85 8.90
N ALA A 431 6.78 -19.44 9.96
CA ALA A 431 6.21 -19.29 11.29
C ALA A 431 5.07 -18.25 11.32
N ALA A 432 5.28 -17.07 10.69
CA ALA A 432 4.24 -16.04 10.59
C ALA A 432 3.02 -16.53 9.82
N THR A 433 3.23 -17.25 8.72
CA THR A 433 2.14 -17.83 7.89
C THR A 433 1.34 -18.85 8.68
N HIS A 434 2.02 -19.71 9.44
CA HIS A 434 1.37 -20.71 10.27
C HIS A 434 0.53 -20.06 11.39
N ALA A 435 1.09 -19.08 12.10
CA ALA A 435 0.38 -18.32 13.13
C ALA A 435 -0.85 -17.57 12.56
N LYS A 436 -0.71 -16.91 11.40
CA LYS A 436 -1.83 -16.25 10.71
C LYS A 436 -2.92 -17.24 10.30
N ALA A 437 -2.54 -18.41 9.78
CA ALA A 437 -3.48 -19.47 9.44
C ALA A 437 -4.22 -20.05 10.67
N ALA A 438 -3.62 -19.96 11.85
CA ALA A 438 -4.27 -20.28 13.13
C ALA A 438 -5.24 -19.20 13.62
N GLY A 439 -5.45 -18.12 12.86
CA GLY A 439 -6.37 -17.03 13.19
C GLY A 439 -5.76 -15.95 14.07
N ILE A 440 -4.43 -15.94 14.25
CA ILE A 440 -3.73 -14.93 15.06
C ILE A 440 -3.53 -13.66 14.24
N THR A 441 -3.95 -12.53 14.80
CA THR A 441 -3.62 -11.21 14.25
C THR A 441 -2.25 -10.79 14.76
N ILE A 442 -1.29 -10.61 13.86
CA ILE A 442 0.10 -10.25 14.16
C ILE A 442 0.33 -8.78 13.83
N TYR A 443 0.56 -7.99 14.88
CA TYR A 443 1.13 -6.65 14.80
C TYR A 443 2.65 -6.72 14.88
N THR A 444 3.34 -5.92 14.09
CA THR A 444 4.79 -5.76 14.17
C THR A 444 5.19 -4.30 14.31
N ILE A 445 6.21 -4.04 15.12
CA ILE A 445 6.77 -2.72 15.37
C ILE A 445 8.27 -2.76 15.06
N GLY A 446 8.67 -2.07 13.99
CA GLY A 446 10.06 -1.83 13.65
C GLY A 446 10.62 -0.63 14.41
N LEU A 447 11.66 -0.85 15.21
CA LEU A 447 12.29 0.20 16.02
C LEU A 447 13.74 0.47 15.59
N GLY A 448 14.03 1.71 15.22
CA GLY A 448 15.37 2.19 14.88
C GLY A 448 15.61 2.31 13.37
N GLU A 449 16.53 3.19 12.97
CA GLU A 449 16.83 3.51 11.55
C GLU A 449 17.21 2.30 10.70
N ASN A 450 17.82 1.30 11.32
CA ASN A 450 18.33 0.11 10.65
C ASN A 450 17.36 -1.07 10.71
N ALA A 451 16.10 -0.82 11.13
CA ALA A 451 15.10 -1.86 11.22
C ALA A 451 14.88 -2.50 9.85
N ASN A 452 14.92 -3.83 9.77
CA ASN A 452 14.56 -4.52 8.54
C ASN A 452 13.03 -4.49 8.37
N GLN A 453 12.57 -3.42 7.72
CA GLN A 453 11.15 -3.17 7.54
C GLN A 453 10.49 -4.22 6.65
N THR A 454 11.22 -4.76 5.66
CA THR A 454 10.71 -5.76 4.72
C THR A 454 10.24 -7.02 5.45
N ILE A 455 11.08 -7.58 6.31
CA ILE A 455 10.69 -8.80 7.04
C ILE A 455 9.58 -8.56 8.05
N LEU A 456 9.61 -7.42 8.75
CA LEU A 456 8.56 -7.08 9.73
C LEU A 456 7.20 -6.86 9.06
N LYS A 457 7.18 -6.22 7.89
CA LYS A 457 5.96 -6.11 7.07
C LYS A 457 5.42 -7.48 6.64
N GLY A 458 6.28 -8.40 6.19
CA GLY A 458 5.86 -9.74 5.79
C GLY A 458 5.36 -10.62 6.94
N ILE A 459 5.81 -10.36 8.17
CA ILE A 459 5.32 -11.03 9.38
C ILE A 459 3.92 -10.54 9.77
N ALA A 460 3.65 -9.24 9.66
CA ALA A 460 2.37 -8.64 10.05
C ALA A 460 1.17 -9.31 9.35
N THR A 461 -0.01 -9.27 9.96
CA THR A 461 -1.25 -9.78 9.34
C THR A 461 -1.62 -8.97 8.11
N THR A 462 -1.56 -7.64 8.20
CA THR A 462 -1.55 -6.75 7.03
C THR A 462 -0.49 -5.69 7.25
N SER A 463 0.21 -5.26 6.19
CA SER A 463 1.30 -4.30 6.35
C SER A 463 0.80 -2.86 6.53
N THR A 464 -0.46 -2.59 6.21
CA THR A 464 -1.15 -1.30 6.40
C THR A 464 -1.64 -1.05 7.81
N ASN A 465 -2.32 -2.02 8.41
CA ASN A 465 -3.00 -1.83 9.70
C ASN A 465 -2.28 -2.50 10.87
N HIS A 466 -1.32 -3.38 10.58
CA HIS A 466 -0.66 -4.18 11.61
C HIS A 466 0.87 -4.00 11.63
N TYR A 467 1.47 -3.24 10.70
CA TYR A 467 2.88 -2.86 10.78
C TYR A 467 3.02 -1.39 11.16
N TYR A 468 3.92 -1.13 12.11
CA TYR A 468 4.29 0.21 12.52
C TYR A 468 5.81 0.33 12.51
N TYR A 469 6.30 1.51 12.16
CA TYR A 469 7.73 1.81 12.14
C TYR A 469 7.99 3.12 12.87
N THR A 470 9.07 3.14 13.64
CA THR A 470 9.64 4.40 14.12
C THR A 470 11.17 4.34 14.10
N PRO A 471 11.86 5.35 13.55
CA PRO A 471 13.30 5.45 13.67
C PRO A 471 13.75 5.80 15.10
N SER A 472 12.84 6.33 15.94
CA SER A 472 13.14 6.88 17.26
C SER A 472 12.29 6.24 18.35
N THR A 473 12.85 6.10 19.55
CA THR A 473 12.11 5.63 20.74
C THR A 473 10.96 6.56 21.15
N THR A 474 10.99 7.83 20.73
CA THR A 474 10.05 8.87 21.19
C THR A 474 8.60 8.62 20.76
N GLU A 475 8.40 7.95 19.63
CA GLU A 475 7.06 7.72 19.05
C GLU A 475 6.47 6.37 19.49
N LEU A 476 7.23 5.56 20.24
CA LEU A 476 6.88 4.18 20.51
C LEU A 476 5.61 4.02 21.34
N SER A 477 5.44 4.82 22.40
CA SER A 477 4.20 4.88 23.19
C SER A 477 2.98 5.25 22.33
N ALA A 478 3.15 6.20 21.40
CA ALA A 478 2.07 6.59 20.49
C ALA A 478 1.68 5.48 19.52
N ILE A 479 2.66 4.67 19.07
CA ILE A 479 2.40 3.48 18.26
C ILE A 479 1.61 2.45 19.05
N TYR A 480 2.00 2.13 20.28
CA TYR A 480 1.24 1.20 21.13
C TYR A 480 -0.18 1.70 21.42
N ALA A 481 -0.37 3.02 21.62
CA ALA A 481 -1.70 3.61 21.76
C ALA A 481 -2.54 3.49 20.48
N LYS A 482 -1.92 3.66 19.29
CA LYS A 482 -2.59 3.44 18.00
C LYS A 482 -2.98 1.97 17.81
N ILE A 483 -2.09 1.03 18.15
CA ILE A 483 -2.39 -0.40 18.12
C ILE A 483 -3.57 -0.67 19.04
N ALA A 484 -3.52 -0.20 20.30
CA ALA A 484 -4.62 -0.40 21.23
C ALA A 484 -5.94 0.10 20.64
N ALA A 485 -5.96 1.30 20.04
CA ALA A 485 -7.15 1.87 19.41
C ALA A 485 -7.65 1.11 18.17
N SER A 486 -6.79 0.34 17.50
CA SER A 486 -7.17 -0.49 16.35
C SER A 486 -7.57 -1.92 16.73
N LEU A 487 -7.34 -2.34 17.97
CA LEU A 487 -7.75 -3.67 18.43
C LEU A 487 -9.27 -3.82 18.35
N PRO A 488 -9.76 -5.00 17.96
CA PRO A 488 -11.18 -5.32 18.07
C PRO A 488 -11.63 -5.06 19.51
N CYS A 489 -12.78 -4.38 19.66
CA CYS A 489 -13.36 -4.14 20.99
C CYS A 489 -12.55 -3.26 21.95
N TYR A 490 -11.70 -2.38 21.41
CA TYR A 490 -11.05 -1.32 22.18
C TYR A 490 -12.05 -0.45 22.96
N GLY A 491 -11.81 -0.27 24.26
CA GLY A 491 -12.53 0.69 25.12
C GLY A 491 -13.70 0.14 25.94
N GLY A 492 -14.11 -1.11 25.72
CA GLY A 492 -15.21 -1.76 26.46
C GLY A 492 -16.61 -1.41 25.98
#